data_AF-A0A967SQ31-F1
#
_entry.id   AF-A0A967SQ31-F1
#
_cell.length_a   1.000
_cell.length_b   1.000
_cell.length_c   1.000
_cell.angle_alpha   90.00
_cell.angle_beta   90.00
_cell.angle_gamma   90.00
#
_symmetry.space_group_name_H-M   'P 1'
#
loop_
_entity.id
_entity.type
_entity.pdbx_description
1 polymer ?
#
loop_
_entity_poly.entity_id
_entity_poly.type
_entity_poly.pdbx_seq_one_letter_code
_entity_poly.pdbx_strand_id
1 'polypeptide(L)'
;EQNGVAPDVAEQITDDLYSFSNYGFPESHAWSFALIAYATAYLKAHYPAEFLMAILNAWPMGFYPPATLVHEARRNGVMVRPPCLRDGEWECTLESPSTDPAGEHAIDPASEPADEPG
;
A
#
# COMPACT_ATOMS: atom_id res chain seq x y z
N GLU A 1 5.33 -30.79 -41.63
CA GLU A 1 4.41 -31.15 -42.75
C GLU A 1 2.96 -31.40 -42.32
N GLN A 2 2.65 -32.16 -41.25
CA GLN A 2 1.25 -32.44 -40.85
C GLN A 2 0.39 -31.19 -40.54
N ASN A 3 0.99 -30.09 -40.09
CA ASN A 3 0.27 -28.85 -39.75
C ASN A 3 0.34 -27.77 -40.85
N GLY A 4 0.88 -28.07 -42.04
CA GLY A 4 0.98 -27.10 -43.14
C GLY A 4 1.99 -25.96 -42.95
N VAL A 5 2.86 -26.04 -41.94
CA VAL A 5 3.91 -25.05 -41.68
C VAL A 5 5.15 -25.36 -42.52
N ALA A 6 5.70 -24.33 -43.17
CA ALA A 6 6.92 -24.43 -43.96
C ALA A 6 8.14 -24.77 -43.06
N PRO A 7 9.09 -25.62 -43.52
CA PRO A 7 10.17 -26.12 -42.66
C PRO A 7 11.08 -25.03 -42.08
N ASP A 8 11.40 -24.02 -42.89
CA ASP A 8 12.21 -22.86 -42.53
C ASP A 8 11.54 -22.03 -41.41
N VAL A 9 10.22 -21.85 -41.49
CA VAL A 9 9.44 -21.14 -40.47
C VAL A 9 9.40 -21.92 -39.16
N ALA A 10 9.27 -23.24 -39.22
CA ALA A 10 9.25 -24.09 -38.03
C ALA A 10 10.60 -24.10 -37.29
N GLU A 11 11.71 -24.11 -38.05
CA GLU A 11 13.07 -24.02 -37.50
C GLU A 11 13.28 -22.68 -36.81
N GLN A 12 12.88 -21.57 -37.45
CA GLN A 12 12.99 -20.24 -36.86
C GLN A 12 12.19 -20.07 -35.57
N ILE A 13 10.94 -20.53 -35.51
CA ILE A 13 10.11 -20.49 -34.29
C ILE A 13 10.77 -21.30 -33.15
N THR A 14 11.45 -22.39 -33.50
CA THR A 14 12.11 -23.25 -32.52
C THR A 14 13.32 -22.54 -31.91
N ASP A 15 14.15 -21.88 -32.73
CA ASP A 15 15.29 -21.09 -32.27
C ASP A 15 14.86 -19.90 -31.38
N ASP A 16 13.75 -19.25 -31.75
CA ASP A 16 13.14 -18.19 -30.94
C ASP A 16 12.68 -18.74 -29.59
N LEU A 17 12.00 -19.89 -29.57
CA LEU A 17 11.51 -20.51 -28.33
C LEU A 17 12.67 -20.88 -27.39
N TYR A 18 13.77 -21.42 -27.92
CA TYR A 18 14.97 -21.69 -27.12
C TYR A 18 15.55 -20.40 -26.54
N SER A 19 15.61 -19.34 -27.34
CA SER A 19 16.08 -18.02 -26.90
C SER A 19 15.22 -17.45 -25.78
N PHE A 20 13.89 -17.54 -25.88
CA PHE A 20 12.95 -17.10 -24.85
C PHE A 20 12.97 -17.96 -23.59
N SER A 21 13.24 -19.26 -23.71
CA SER A 21 13.19 -20.18 -22.57
C SER A 21 14.17 -19.83 -21.44
N ASN A 22 15.27 -19.14 -21.76
CA ASN A 22 16.23 -18.63 -20.77
C ASN A 22 15.65 -17.58 -19.82
N TYR A 23 14.54 -16.93 -20.18
CA TYR A 23 13.85 -15.91 -19.38
C TYR A 23 12.36 -16.22 -19.17
N GLY A 24 11.91 -17.40 -19.56
CA GLY A 24 10.53 -17.83 -19.37
C GLY A 24 10.18 -17.93 -17.89
N PHE A 25 9.03 -17.37 -17.50
CA PHE A 25 8.54 -17.43 -16.14
C PHE A 25 7.26 -18.27 -16.06
N PRO A 26 7.06 -19.10 -15.01
CA PRO A 26 5.84 -19.88 -14.87
C PRO A 26 4.60 -18.99 -14.75
N GLU A 27 3.71 -19.06 -15.75
CA GLU A 27 2.50 -18.24 -15.80
C GLU A 27 1.61 -18.42 -14.55
N SER A 28 1.46 -19.67 -14.09
CA SER A 28 0.65 -19.97 -12.90
C SER A 28 1.17 -19.30 -11.63
N HIS A 29 2.50 -19.18 -11.49
CA HIS A 29 3.11 -18.48 -10.37
C HIS A 29 2.97 -16.96 -10.52
N ALA A 30 3.09 -16.43 -11.74
CA ALA A 30 2.87 -15.00 -11.97
C ALA A 30 1.42 -14.61 -11.63
N TRP A 31 0.44 -15.42 -12.04
CA TRP A 31 -0.97 -15.15 -11.82
C TRP A 31 -1.35 -15.12 -10.33
N SER A 32 -0.82 -16.07 -9.53
CA SER A 32 -1.14 -16.14 -8.11
C SER A 32 -0.69 -14.88 -7.35
N PHE A 33 0.49 -14.35 -7.65
CA PHE A 33 0.96 -13.10 -7.05
C PHE A 33 0.34 -11.85 -7.66
N ALA A 34 0.08 -11.85 -8.97
CA ALA A 34 -0.55 -10.71 -9.66
C ALA A 34 -1.92 -10.38 -9.05
N LEU A 35 -2.71 -11.40 -8.71
CA LEU A 35 -4.01 -11.19 -8.06
C LEU A 35 -3.88 -10.49 -6.70
N ILE A 36 -2.91 -10.90 -5.87
CA ILE A 36 -2.66 -10.29 -4.56
C ILE A 36 -2.18 -8.85 -4.74
N ALA A 37 -1.24 -8.61 -5.66
CA ALA A 37 -0.73 -7.28 -5.95
C ALA A 37 -1.84 -6.35 -6.43
N TYR A 38 -2.73 -6.83 -7.31
CA TYR A 38 -3.87 -6.07 -7.81
C TYR A 38 -4.86 -5.74 -6.70
N ALA A 39 -5.27 -6.73 -5.89
CA ALA A 39 -6.18 -6.50 -4.77
C ALA A 39 -5.62 -5.49 -3.76
N THR A 40 -4.32 -5.59 -3.47
CA THR A 40 -3.59 -4.66 -2.59
C THR A 40 -3.58 -3.25 -3.17
N ALA A 41 -3.29 -3.10 -4.46
CA ALA A 41 -3.30 -1.80 -5.13
C ALA A 41 -4.71 -1.17 -5.16
N TYR A 42 -5.75 -1.98 -5.40
CA TYR A 42 -7.14 -1.54 -5.36
C TYR A 42 -7.53 -1.00 -3.98
N LEU A 43 -7.22 -1.76 -2.91
CA LEU A 43 -7.48 -1.30 -1.54
C LEU A 43 -6.72 -0.02 -1.22
N LYS A 44 -5.43 0.07 -1.59
CA LYS A 44 -4.64 1.29 -1.38
C LYS A 44 -5.23 2.50 -2.11
N ALA A 45 -5.75 2.31 -3.33
CA ALA A 45 -6.28 3.39 -4.16
C ALA A 45 -7.67 3.88 -3.71
N HIS A 46 -8.53 2.98 -3.25
CA HIS A 46 -9.94 3.29 -2.95
C HIS A 46 -10.27 3.36 -1.46
N TYR A 47 -9.48 2.69 -0.60
CA TYR A 47 -9.69 2.58 0.84
C TYR A 47 -8.38 2.78 1.62
N PRO A 48 -7.68 3.92 1.44
CA PRO A 48 -6.35 4.13 2.00
C PRO A 48 -6.35 4.12 3.54
N ALA A 49 -7.42 4.59 4.18
CA ALA A 49 -7.52 4.66 5.64
C ALA A 49 -7.63 3.24 6.25
N GLU A 50 -8.55 2.43 5.73
CA GLU A 50 -8.76 1.04 6.11
C GLU A 50 -7.52 0.20 5.83
N PHE A 51 -6.93 0.37 4.65
CA PHE A 51 -5.76 -0.39 4.21
C PHE A 51 -4.55 -0.13 5.10
N LEU A 52 -4.21 1.14 5.36
CA LEU A 52 -3.04 1.49 6.15
C LEU A 52 -3.24 1.18 7.64
N MET A 53 -4.45 1.35 8.17
CA MET A 53 -4.81 0.90 9.53
C MET A 53 -4.65 -0.61 9.67
N ALA A 54 -5.17 -1.40 8.72
CA ALA A 54 -5.05 -2.86 8.75
C ALA A 54 -3.58 -3.31 8.69
N ILE A 55 -2.75 -2.67 7.87
CA ILE A 55 -1.30 -2.97 7.84
C ILE A 55 -0.63 -2.60 9.17
N LEU A 56 -1.02 -1.48 9.78
CA LEU A 56 -0.48 -1.04 11.06
C LEU A 56 -0.81 -2.04 12.19
N ASN A 57 -2.04 -2.56 12.21
CA ASN A 57 -2.48 -3.58 13.19
C ASN A 57 -1.83 -4.94 12.97
N ALA A 58 -1.45 -5.28 11.73
CA ALA A 58 -0.75 -6.52 11.44
C ALA A 58 0.73 -6.53 11.90
N TRP A 59 1.25 -5.43 12.44
CA TRP A 59 2.65 -5.33 12.85
C TRP A 59 3.01 -6.32 13.98
N PRO A 60 4.18 -7.00 13.94
CA PRO A 60 5.31 -6.81 13.00
C PRO A 60 5.20 -7.64 11.70
N MET A 61 4.98 -6.95 10.57
CA MET A 61 4.99 -7.52 9.20
C MET A 61 6.37 -7.45 8.52
N GLY A 62 7.45 -7.30 9.30
CA GLY A 62 8.84 -7.44 8.86
C GLY A 62 9.45 -6.26 8.10
N PHE A 63 8.70 -5.53 7.26
CA PHE A 63 9.31 -4.62 6.27
C PHE A 63 9.07 -3.11 6.47
N TYR A 64 7.99 -2.71 7.15
CA TYR A 64 7.65 -1.29 7.31
C TYR A 64 7.64 -0.88 8.78
N PRO A 65 8.45 0.11 9.19
CA PRO A 65 8.29 0.75 10.50
C PRO A 65 6.90 1.39 10.61
N PRO A 66 6.25 1.35 11.80
CA PRO A 66 4.96 2.02 12.02
C PRO A 66 4.94 3.50 11.58
N ALA A 67 6.06 4.21 11.80
CA ALA A 67 6.21 5.60 11.38
C ALA A 67 6.07 5.80 9.87
N THR A 68 6.55 4.85 9.06
CA THR A 68 6.41 4.90 7.59
C THR A 68 4.94 4.77 7.18
N LEU A 69 4.19 3.90 7.84
CA LEU A 69 2.76 3.71 7.58
C LEU A 69 1.94 4.94 7.96
N VAL A 70 2.25 5.54 9.13
CA VAL A 70 1.62 6.79 9.58
C VAL A 70 1.92 7.95 8.62
N HIS A 71 3.15 8.04 8.11
CA HIS A 71 3.52 9.07 7.15
C HIS A 71 2.80 8.88 5.81
N GLU A 72 2.72 7.65 5.30
CA GLU A 72 1.97 7.32 4.09
C GLU A 72 0.47 7.61 4.25
N ALA A 73 -0.12 7.34 5.41
CA ALA A 73 -1.51 7.65 5.69
C ALA A 73 -1.78 9.16 5.57
N ARG A 74 -0.94 9.97 6.21
CA ARG A 74 -1.01 11.44 6.11
C ARG A 74 -0.84 11.94 4.67
N ARG A 75 0.08 11.35 3.90
CA ARG A 75 0.28 11.68 2.49
C ARG A 75 -0.95 11.36 1.63
N ASN A 76 -1.70 10.31 1.97
CA ASN A 76 -2.95 9.93 1.31
C ASN A 76 -4.17 10.65 1.89
N GLY A 77 -3.99 11.73 2.67
CA GLY A 77 -5.08 12.56 3.20
C GLY A 77 -5.81 11.96 4.41
N VAL A 78 -5.28 10.89 5.01
CA VAL A 78 -5.85 10.26 6.21
C VAL A 78 -5.37 11.02 7.45
N MET A 79 -6.32 11.50 8.26
CA MET A 79 -6.02 12.08 9.57
C MET A 79 -5.62 10.97 10.54
N VAL A 80 -4.43 11.07 11.13
CA VAL A 80 -3.94 10.10 12.12
C VAL A 80 -3.83 10.77 13.48
N ARG A 81 -4.63 10.31 14.45
CA ARG A 81 -4.64 10.78 15.83
C ARG A 81 -3.56 10.04 16.66
N PRO A 82 -2.96 10.68 17.67
CA PRO A 82 -2.07 10.00 18.61
C PRO A 82 -2.86 9.02 19.50
N PRO A 83 -2.18 8.05 20.15
CA PRO A 83 -2.82 7.17 21.12
C PRO A 83 -3.51 7.96 22.25
N CYS A 84 -4.73 7.54 22.61
CA CYS A 84 -5.53 8.16 23.67
C CYS A 84 -5.85 7.12 24.75
N LEU A 85 -5.58 7.45 26.02
CA LEU A 85 -5.89 6.54 27.15
C LEU A 85 -7.38 6.50 27.50
N ARG A 86 -8.15 7.54 27.13
CA ARG A 86 -9.56 7.67 27.51
C ARG A 86 -10.47 6.88 26.57
N ASP A 87 -10.25 7.06 25.27
CA ASP A 87 -11.15 6.61 24.21
C ASP A 87 -10.47 5.67 23.20
N GLY A 88 -9.16 5.43 23.34
CA GLY A 88 -8.40 4.58 22.42
C GLY A 88 -8.47 3.09 22.78
N GLU A 89 -8.35 2.27 21.75
CA GLU A 89 -8.33 0.80 21.84
C GLU A 89 -6.91 0.26 21.65
N TRP A 90 -6.73 -1.04 21.92
CA TRP A 90 -5.46 -1.73 21.66
C TRP A 90 -5.10 -1.74 20.17
N GLU A 91 -6.06 -2.06 19.31
CA GLU A 91 -5.90 -1.99 17.86
C GLU A 91 -6.27 -0.58 17.36
N CYS A 92 -5.64 -0.15 16.26
CA CYS A 92 -6.04 1.07 15.58
C CYS A 92 -7.45 0.89 15.00
N THR A 93 -8.30 1.89 15.18
CA THR A 93 -9.68 1.92 14.69
C THR A 93 -9.92 3.14 13.79
N LEU A 94 -10.98 3.09 12.98
CA LEU A 94 -11.44 4.23 12.19
C LEU A 94 -12.56 4.96 12.92
N GLU A 95 -12.37 6.24 13.16
CA GLU A 95 -13.41 7.14 13.66
C GLU A 95 -14.18 7.72 12.47
N SER A 96 -15.51 7.79 12.59
CA SER A 96 -16.29 8.59 11.63
C SER A 96 -15.87 10.05 11.75
N PRO A 97 -15.78 10.81 10.64
CA PRO A 97 -15.48 12.23 10.72
C PRO A 97 -16.53 12.88 11.62
N SER A 98 -16.11 13.29 12.83
CA SER A 98 -17.01 13.87 13.78
C SER A 98 -17.59 15.15 13.20
N THR A 99 -18.91 15.28 13.20
CA THR A 99 -19.55 16.60 13.08
C THR A 99 -19.47 17.24 14.46
N ASP A 100 -18.26 17.57 14.91
CA ASP A 100 -18.07 18.37 16.13
C ASP A 100 -17.38 19.69 15.77
N PRO A 101 -18.02 20.85 16.03
CA PRO A 101 -17.53 22.17 15.60
C PRO A 101 -16.37 22.70 16.44
N ALA A 102 -15.82 21.93 17.38
CA ALA A 102 -14.75 22.35 18.26
C ALA A 102 -13.40 21.74 17.84
N GLY A 103 -12.73 22.45 16.92
CA GLY A 103 -11.30 22.27 16.61
C GLY A 103 -10.39 22.70 17.76
N GLU A 104 -10.64 22.19 18.97
CA GLU A 104 -9.91 22.57 20.17
C GLU A 104 -9.15 21.35 20.71
N HIS A 105 -8.21 20.85 19.90
CA HIS A 105 -7.02 20.12 20.33
C HIS A 105 -6.10 19.77 19.14
N ALA A 106 -6.09 20.59 18.09
CA ALA A 106 -4.94 20.63 17.19
C ALA A 106 -3.85 21.43 17.91
N ILE A 107 -3.03 20.75 18.71
CA ILE A 107 -1.79 21.35 19.19
C ILE A 107 -0.87 21.43 17.98
N ASP A 108 -0.82 22.60 17.35
CA ASP A 108 0.16 22.91 16.32
C ASP A 108 1.54 23.06 16.99
N PRO A 109 2.52 22.16 16.72
CA PRO A 109 3.84 22.25 17.32
C PRO A 109 4.66 23.46 16.85
N ALA A 110 4.13 24.32 15.97
CA ALA A 110 4.81 25.51 15.46
C ALA A 110 4.41 26.84 16.13
N SER A 111 3.59 26.83 17.19
CA SER A 111 3.21 28.06 17.91
C SER A 111 4.08 28.30 19.15
N GLU A 112 5.34 28.69 18.94
CA GLU A 112 6.11 29.40 19.99
C GLU A 112 5.50 30.79 20.21
N PRO A 113 5.26 31.24 21.46
CA PRO A 113 4.89 32.62 21.70
C PRO A 113 6.11 33.51 21.50
N ALA A 114 6.01 34.46 20.59
CA ALA A 114 6.98 35.54 20.46
C ALA A 114 7.08 36.32 21.79
N ASP A 115 8.29 36.41 22.32
CA ASP A 115 8.69 37.35 23.38
C ASP A 115 8.19 38.77 23.05
N GLU A 116 7.41 39.38 23.93
CA GLU A 116 7.21 40.83 23.95
C GLU A 116 8.15 41.46 25.00
N PRO A 117 8.89 42.53 24.66
CA PRO A 117 9.80 43.18 25.60
C PRO A 117 9.04 44.19 26.48
N GLY A 118 9.28 44.10 27.79
CA GLY A 118 8.99 45.14 28.78
C GLY A 118 10.26 45.75 29.32
#